data_AF-A0A4Y2SA98-F1
#
_entry.id   AF-A0A4Y2SA98-F1
#
_cell.length_a   1.000
_cell.length_b   1.000
_cell.length_c   1.000
_cell.angle_alpha   90.00
_cell.angle_beta   90.00
_cell.angle_gamma   90.00
#
_symmetry.space_group_name_H-M   'P 1'
#
loop_
_entity.id
_entity.type
_entity.pdbx_description
1 polymer ?
#
loop_
_entity_poly.entity_id
_entity_poly.type
_entity_poly.pdbx_seq_one_letter_code
_entity_poly.pdbx_strand_id
1 'polypeptide(L)'
;MKTFGGLTHGRGVSDSVLARWTQGMTALQHICDGIEKLRGVDLTSSDQHLKISDSRVRRDNDDFRKMMEWFEHYNPYPENSNLISISTGVVGDSRINCHMAKEEGILGIKRIEGSNFYTVKFGTNDRVQPLALKMHEILFIQRFQAMFTGF
;
A
#
# COMPACT_ATOMS: atom_id res chain seq x y z
N MET A 1 12.42 6.58 44.13
CA MET A 1 13.00 7.65 43.28
C MET A 1 11.86 8.25 42.47
N LYS A 2 11.52 9.52 42.67
CA LYS A 2 10.50 10.18 41.85
C LYS A 2 11.16 10.51 40.51
N THR A 3 10.67 9.92 39.43
CA THR A 3 11.10 10.31 38.08
C THR A 3 10.53 11.69 37.78
N PHE A 4 11.37 12.60 37.25
CA PHE A 4 10.92 13.89 36.74
C PHE A 4 9.99 13.60 35.54
N GLY A 5 8.70 13.94 35.66
CA GLY A 5 7.69 13.63 34.62
C GLY A 5 6.25 13.44 35.10
N GLY A 6 5.99 13.38 36.41
CA GLY A 6 4.66 13.61 36.97
C GLY A 6 3.61 12.50 36.82
N LEU A 7 3.94 11.32 36.27
CA LEU A 7 3.03 10.17 36.30
C LEU A 7 3.16 9.42 37.63
N THR A 8 2.32 9.76 38.62
CA THR A 8 2.22 9.03 39.89
C THR A 8 1.23 7.87 39.78
N HIS A 9 1.64 6.64 40.11
CA HIS A 9 0.74 5.49 40.22
C HIS A 9 -0.40 5.78 41.22
N GLY A 10 -1.63 5.91 40.72
CA GLY A 10 -2.84 5.88 41.54
C GLY A 10 -3.29 4.45 41.84
N ARG A 11 -4.04 4.25 42.94
CA ARG A 11 -4.71 2.95 43.22
C ARG A 11 -5.62 2.60 42.04
N GLY A 12 -5.39 1.46 41.39
CA GLY A 12 -6.24 0.94 40.31
C GLY A 12 -5.66 1.06 38.89
N VAL A 13 -4.54 1.75 38.69
CA VAL A 13 -3.78 1.68 37.44
C VAL A 13 -2.77 0.55 37.56
N SER A 14 -3.22 -0.66 37.21
CA SER A 14 -2.30 -1.79 37.02
C SER A 14 -1.45 -1.57 35.78
N ASP A 15 -0.23 -2.10 35.79
CA ASP A 15 0.72 -1.94 34.68
C ASP A 15 0.16 -2.42 33.34
N SER A 16 -0.73 -3.43 33.36
CA SER A 16 -1.43 -3.94 32.18
C SER A 16 -2.35 -2.91 31.52
N VAL A 17 -3.03 -2.08 32.30
CA VAL A 17 -3.92 -1.03 31.80
C VAL A 17 -3.10 0.10 31.15
N LEU A 18 -1.95 0.45 31.74
CA LEU A 18 -1.02 1.46 31.24
C LEU A 18 -0.34 1.01 29.93
N ALA A 19 0.06 -0.26 29.85
CA ALA A 19 0.69 -0.83 28.65
C ALA A 19 -0.25 -0.77 27.44
N ARG A 20 -1.51 -1.17 27.61
CA ARG A 20 -2.49 -1.17 26.52
C ARG A 20 -2.79 0.23 26.00
N TRP A 21 -2.88 1.22 26.89
CA TRP A 21 -3.08 2.62 26.50
C TRP A 21 -1.90 3.21 25.73
N THR A 22 -0.68 2.90 26.19
CA THR A 22 0.56 3.34 25.53
C THR A 22 0.69 2.72 24.14
N GLN A 23 0.33 1.44 23.99
CA GLN A 23 0.38 0.74 22.70
C GLN A 23 -0.71 1.18 21.72
N GLY A 24 -1.93 1.44 22.23
CA GLY A 24 -3.07 1.87 21.41
C GLY A 24 -2.88 3.26 20.80
N MET A 25 -2.22 4.19 21.49
CA MET A 25 -2.01 5.56 20.99
C MET A 25 -1.06 5.63 19.80
N THR A 26 -0.12 4.70 19.69
CA THR A 26 0.75 4.61 18.53
C THR A 26 -0.03 4.26 17.26
N ALA A 27 -1.01 3.35 17.36
CA ALA A 27 -1.85 2.98 16.22
C ALA A 27 -2.81 4.12 15.81
N LEU A 28 -3.41 4.81 16.79
CA LEU A 28 -4.28 5.96 16.53
C LEU A 28 -3.50 7.12 15.87
N GLN A 29 -2.25 7.37 16.28
CA GLN A 29 -1.33 8.32 15.62
C GLN A 29 -1.16 8.00 14.13
N HIS A 30 -0.98 6.73 13.75
CA HIS A 30 -0.76 6.33 12.35
C HIS A 30 -1.97 6.55 11.43
N ILE A 31 -3.20 6.47 11.98
CA ILE A 31 -4.43 6.64 11.21
C ILE A 31 -4.83 8.11 11.11
N CYS A 32 -4.67 8.89 12.19
CA CYS A 32 -4.84 10.34 12.11
C CYS A 32 -3.82 10.93 11.13
N ASP A 33 -2.56 10.51 11.19
CA ASP A 33 -1.57 10.73 10.12
C ASP A 33 -2.17 10.42 8.74
N GLY A 34 -2.86 9.29 8.56
CA GLY A 34 -3.44 8.86 7.29
C GLY A 34 -4.59 9.74 6.76
N ILE A 35 -5.47 10.22 7.66
CA ILE A 35 -6.61 11.07 7.30
C ILE A 35 -6.18 12.53 7.10
N GLU A 36 -5.24 13.01 7.91
CA GLU A 36 -4.56 14.27 7.72
C GLU A 36 -3.76 14.28 6.42
N LYS A 37 -3.20 13.13 6.04
CA LYS A 37 -2.63 12.89 4.71
C LYS A 37 -3.67 12.90 3.60
N LEU A 38 -4.88 12.42 3.82
CA LEU A 38 -5.89 12.31 2.75
C LEU A 38 -6.65 13.62 2.50
N ARG A 39 -7.04 14.30 3.58
CA ARG A 39 -7.73 15.59 3.54
C ARG A 39 -6.77 16.77 3.38
N GLY A 40 -5.46 16.51 3.50
CA GLY A 40 -4.41 17.51 3.43
C GLY A 40 -4.37 18.46 4.64
N VAL A 41 -4.64 17.98 5.85
CA VAL A 41 -4.70 18.84 7.04
C VAL A 41 -4.10 18.14 8.26
N ASP A 42 -2.95 18.59 8.76
CA ASP A 42 -2.27 18.09 9.98
C ASP A 42 -2.60 18.96 11.22
N LEU A 43 -3.25 18.37 12.22
CA LEU A 43 -3.85 19.02 13.39
C LEU A 43 -3.14 18.59 14.68
N THR A 44 -1.91 19.08 14.85
CA THR A 44 -0.95 18.63 15.86
C THR A 44 -1.05 19.28 17.26
N SER A 45 -2.15 19.91 17.67
CA SER A 45 -2.17 20.60 18.98
C SER A 45 -3.51 20.65 19.70
N SER A 46 -3.49 20.47 21.03
CA SER A 46 -4.63 20.76 21.93
C SER A 46 -5.05 22.23 21.87
N ASP A 47 -4.14 23.13 21.44
CA ASP A 47 -4.41 24.51 21.05
C ASP A 47 -4.00 24.65 19.57
N GLN A 48 -4.93 24.44 18.65
CA GLN A 48 -4.73 24.22 17.20
C GLN A 48 -3.49 24.91 16.57
N HIS A 49 -2.68 24.11 15.89
CA HIS A 49 -1.37 24.47 15.34
C HIS A 49 -1.44 25.70 14.39
N LEU A 50 -0.63 26.76 14.60
CA LEU A 50 -0.54 28.01 13.80
C LEU A 50 -0.32 27.84 12.27
N LYS A 51 -0.25 26.60 11.76
CA LYS A 51 0.12 26.25 10.38
C LYS A 51 -1.04 25.79 9.49
N ILE A 52 -2.19 25.39 10.04
CA ILE A 52 -3.44 25.26 9.27
C ILE A 52 -4.05 26.66 9.17
N SER A 53 -3.60 27.42 8.17
CA SER A 53 -4.21 28.71 7.86
C SER A 53 -5.02 28.60 6.58
N ASP A 54 -6.08 29.40 6.49
CA ASP A 54 -7.02 29.36 5.36
C ASP A 54 -6.34 29.54 4.01
N SER A 55 -5.27 30.33 3.95
CA SER A 55 -4.47 30.51 2.73
C SER A 55 -3.76 29.23 2.26
N ARG A 56 -3.31 28.37 3.19
CA ARG A 56 -2.61 27.12 2.90
C ARG A 56 -3.62 26.04 2.51
N VAL A 57 -4.70 25.93 3.29
CA VAL A 57 -5.84 25.06 2.99
C VAL A 57 -6.41 25.36 1.59
N ARG A 58 -6.53 26.64 1.21
CA ARG A 58 -7.02 27.00 -0.13
C ARG A 58 -6.09 26.54 -1.25
N ARG A 59 -4.78 26.72 -1.10
CA ARG A 59 -3.81 26.28 -2.11
C ARG A 59 -3.79 24.76 -2.27
N ASP A 60 -3.80 24.01 -1.15
CA ASP A 60 -3.82 22.54 -1.18
C ASP A 60 -5.08 22.02 -1.89
N ASN A 61 -6.23 22.69 -1.68
CA ASN A 61 -7.47 22.38 -2.39
C ASN A 61 -7.41 22.72 -3.89
N ASP A 62 -6.75 23.81 -4.27
CA ASP A 62 -6.60 24.18 -5.69
C ASP A 62 -5.67 23.20 -6.43
N ASP A 63 -4.60 22.74 -5.81
CA ASP A 63 -3.69 21.77 -6.41
C ASP A 63 -4.31 20.36 -6.44
N PHE A 64 -5.07 19.98 -5.40
CA PHE A 64 -5.91 18.78 -5.44
C PHE A 64 -6.90 18.84 -6.61
N ARG A 65 -7.52 20.01 -6.85
CA ARG A 65 -8.44 20.19 -7.99
C ARG A 65 -7.74 20.01 -9.33
N LYS A 66 -6.56 20.60 -9.56
CA LYS A 66 -5.80 20.37 -10.80
C LYS A 66 -5.43 18.91 -11.01
N MET A 67 -5.06 18.21 -9.93
CA MET A 67 -4.77 16.77 -9.98
C MET A 67 -6.01 15.98 -10.41
N MET A 68 -7.18 16.31 -9.85
CA MET A 68 -8.45 15.68 -10.22
C MET A 68 -8.85 15.99 -11.66
N GLU A 69 -8.66 17.23 -12.12
CA GLU A 69 -8.87 17.64 -13.52
C GLU A 69 -7.94 16.88 -14.47
N TRP A 70 -6.68 16.64 -14.08
CA TRP A 70 -5.75 15.84 -14.86
C TRP A 70 -6.19 14.37 -14.93
N PHE A 71 -6.60 13.77 -13.81
CA PHE A 71 -7.13 12.41 -13.79
C PHE A 71 -8.43 12.27 -14.58
N GLU A 72 -9.25 13.31 -14.64
CA GLU A 72 -10.48 13.35 -15.45
C GLU A 72 -10.15 13.29 -16.95
N HIS A 73 -9.14 14.04 -17.40
CA HIS A 73 -8.70 14.01 -18.80
C HIS A 73 -7.86 12.77 -19.15
N TYR A 74 -7.05 12.29 -18.23
CA TYR A 74 -6.14 11.17 -18.41
C TYR A 74 -6.44 10.10 -17.37
N ASN A 75 -7.57 9.40 -17.55
CA ASN A 75 -7.98 8.35 -16.63
C ASN A 75 -6.86 7.30 -16.50
N PRO A 76 -6.22 7.16 -15.32
CA PRO A 76 -5.14 6.21 -15.12
C PRO A 76 -5.64 4.75 -15.06
N TYR A 77 -6.96 4.57 -14.94
CA TYR A 77 -7.66 3.29 -14.96
C TYR A 77 -8.69 3.28 -16.09
N PRO A 78 -8.27 3.39 -17.36
CA PRO A 78 -9.21 3.32 -18.47
C PRO A 78 -9.90 1.95 -18.46
N GLU A 79 -11.19 1.92 -18.79
CA GLU A 79 -11.91 0.65 -18.90
C GLU A 79 -11.26 -0.19 -20.02
N ASN A 80 -10.59 -1.26 -19.60
CA ASN A 80 -9.89 -2.17 -20.50
C ASN A 80 -10.15 -3.60 -20.04
N SER A 81 -10.38 -4.50 -20.99
CA SER A 81 -10.50 -5.94 -20.70
C SER A 81 -9.18 -6.59 -20.33
N ASN A 82 -8.06 -5.92 -20.62
CA ASN A 82 -6.73 -6.44 -20.35
C ASN A 82 -6.17 -5.93 -19.02
N LEU A 83 -5.42 -6.78 -18.33
CA LEU A 83 -4.68 -6.41 -17.14
C LEU A 83 -3.44 -5.60 -17.54
N ILE A 84 -3.33 -4.36 -17.08
CA ILE A 84 -2.22 -3.46 -17.45
C ILE A 84 -1.47 -3.01 -16.20
N SER A 85 -0.15 -3.06 -16.27
CA SER A 85 0.70 -2.42 -15.27
C SER A 85 0.66 -0.90 -15.43
N ILE A 86 0.10 -0.20 -14.45
CA ILE A 86 0.01 1.27 -14.47
C ILE A 86 1.38 1.93 -14.52
N SER A 87 2.37 1.34 -13.85
CA SER A 87 3.73 1.90 -13.79
C SER A 87 4.50 1.75 -15.09
N THR A 88 4.15 0.80 -15.95
CA THR A 88 5.02 0.40 -17.06
C THR A 88 4.30 0.20 -18.39
N GLY A 89 2.98 0.27 -18.40
CA GLY A 89 2.14 0.04 -19.58
C GLY A 89 2.10 -1.41 -20.07
N VAL A 90 2.78 -2.36 -19.39
CA VAL A 90 2.79 -3.76 -19.84
C VAL A 90 1.44 -4.39 -19.69
N VAL A 91 0.97 -4.97 -20.79
CA VAL A 91 -0.29 -5.69 -20.88
C VAL A 91 -0.03 -7.17 -20.59
N GLY A 92 -0.72 -7.69 -19.59
CA GLY A 92 -0.71 -9.10 -19.23
C GLY A 92 -1.39 -9.94 -20.31
N ASP A 93 -0.89 -11.16 -20.49
CA ASP A 93 -1.53 -12.16 -21.33
C ASP A 93 -2.38 -13.12 -20.49
N SER A 94 -2.93 -14.16 -21.13
CA SER A 94 -3.75 -15.18 -20.46
C SER A 94 -3.01 -16.00 -19.40
N ARG A 95 -1.68 -15.89 -19.29
CA ARG A 95 -0.88 -16.61 -18.27
C ARG A 95 -0.75 -15.79 -17.00
N ILE A 96 -0.96 -14.48 -17.06
CA ILE A 96 -0.84 -13.59 -15.91
C ILE A 96 -2.11 -13.67 -15.06
N ASN A 97 -1.96 -14.06 -13.80
CA ASN A 97 -3.05 -14.18 -12.84
C ASN A 97 -2.80 -13.40 -11.53
N CYS A 98 -1.90 -12.41 -11.51
CA CYS A 98 -1.60 -11.65 -10.29
C CYS A 98 -2.78 -10.91 -9.67
N HIS A 99 -3.81 -10.58 -10.45
CA HIS A 99 -5.05 -10.01 -9.95
C HIS A 99 -5.88 -11.02 -9.13
N MET A 100 -5.65 -12.33 -9.30
CA MET A 100 -6.30 -13.43 -8.58
C MET A 100 -5.46 -13.96 -7.41
N ALA A 101 -4.46 -13.20 -6.96
CA ALA A 101 -3.49 -13.70 -5.98
C ALA A 101 -4.13 -14.18 -4.67
N LYS A 102 -5.23 -13.52 -4.27
CA LYS A 102 -5.97 -13.88 -3.06
C LYS A 102 -6.71 -15.20 -3.25
N GLU A 103 -7.41 -15.37 -4.36
CA GLU A 103 -8.19 -16.55 -4.70
C GLU A 103 -7.28 -17.78 -4.83
N GLU A 104 -6.16 -17.63 -5.54
CA GLU A 104 -5.15 -18.67 -5.67
C GLU A 104 -4.50 -19.02 -4.33
N GLY A 105 -4.23 -18.02 -3.47
CA GLY A 105 -3.74 -18.24 -2.12
C GLY A 105 -4.72 -19.05 -1.27
N ILE A 106 -6.02 -18.73 -1.35
CA ILE A 106 -7.08 -19.46 -0.64
C ILE A 106 -7.20 -20.90 -1.16
N LEU A 107 -7.14 -21.10 -2.48
CA LEU A 107 -7.15 -22.44 -3.08
C LEU A 107 -5.92 -23.24 -2.66
N GLY A 108 -4.74 -22.61 -2.62
CA GLY A 108 -3.50 -23.22 -2.14
C GLY A 108 -3.61 -23.68 -0.68
N ILE A 109 -4.20 -22.85 0.19
CA ILE A 109 -4.43 -23.21 1.60
C ILE A 109 -5.41 -24.39 1.71
N LYS A 110 -6.49 -24.41 0.92
CA LYS A 110 -7.43 -25.56 0.92
C LYS A 110 -6.79 -26.87 0.48
N ARG A 111 -5.83 -26.81 -0.46
CA ARG A 111 -5.11 -28.02 -0.92
C ARG A 111 -4.23 -28.65 0.15
N ILE A 112 -3.72 -27.85 1.08
CA ILE A 112 -2.83 -28.31 2.16
C ILE A 112 -3.60 -28.64 3.45
N GLU A 113 -4.88 -28.29 3.52
CA GLU A 113 -5.74 -28.58 4.66
C GLU A 113 -5.82 -30.10 4.89
N GLY A 114 -5.56 -30.55 6.14
CA GLY A 114 -5.52 -31.96 6.50
C GLY A 114 -4.25 -32.72 6.09
N SER A 115 -3.33 -32.09 5.35
CA SER A 115 -2.01 -32.66 5.05
C SER A 115 -1.02 -32.41 6.17
N ASN A 116 -0.08 -33.33 6.37
CA ASN A 116 1.01 -33.12 7.32
C ASN A 116 2.02 -32.10 6.78
N PHE A 117 2.57 -31.25 7.64
CA PHE A 117 3.49 -30.18 7.23
C PHE A 117 4.69 -30.68 6.41
N TYR A 118 5.24 -31.86 6.75
CA TYR A 118 6.39 -32.43 6.06
C TYR A 118 6.09 -32.97 4.65
N THR A 119 4.82 -33.17 4.29
CA THR A 119 4.42 -33.61 2.95
C THR A 119 4.05 -32.46 2.02
N VAL A 120 3.77 -31.27 2.58
CA VAL A 120 3.40 -30.08 1.79
C VAL A 120 4.61 -29.60 1.00
N LYS A 121 4.45 -29.48 -0.32
CA LYS A 121 5.43 -28.87 -1.22
C LYS A 121 4.72 -27.86 -2.10
N PHE A 122 5.30 -26.67 -2.25
CA PHE A 122 4.81 -25.65 -3.15
C PHE A 122 5.56 -25.75 -4.48
N GLY A 123 4.85 -26.08 -5.56
CA GLY A 123 5.41 -26.10 -6.90
C GLY A 123 5.49 -24.71 -7.50
N THR A 124 6.31 -24.55 -8.55
CA THR A 124 6.34 -23.32 -9.35
C THR A 124 4.99 -23.01 -10.00
N ASN A 125 4.20 -24.05 -10.28
CA ASN A 125 2.84 -23.94 -10.83
C ASN A 125 1.81 -23.45 -9.80
N ASP A 126 2.09 -23.58 -8.49
CA ASP A 126 1.24 -23.02 -7.44
C ASP A 126 1.47 -21.51 -7.25
N ARG A 127 2.51 -20.95 -7.90
CA ARG A 127 2.82 -19.53 -7.80
C ARG A 127 1.96 -18.75 -8.77
N VAL A 128 1.37 -17.70 -8.23
CA VAL A 128 0.72 -16.65 -9.02
C VAL A 128 1.76 -15.98 -9.92
N GLN A 129 1.42 -15.81 -11.19
CA GLN A 129 2.24 -15.26 -12.25
C GLN A 129 2.10 -13.73 -12.28
N PRO A 130 3.17 -12.97 -11.96
CA PRO A 130 3.16 -11.52 -11.98
C PRO A 130 3.33 -10.95 -13.39
N LEU A 131 2.79 -9.75 -13.62
CA LEU A 131 3.04 -8.96 -14.84
C LEU A 131 4.55 -8.77 -15.13
N ALA A 132 5.41 -8.84 -14.12
CA ALA A 132 6.87 -8.76 -14.28
C ALA A 132 7.46 -9.87 -15.17
N LEU A 133 6.78 -11.01 -15.35
CA LEU A 133 7.26 -12.05 -16.27
C LEU A 133 7.30 -11.54 -17.72
N LYS A 134 6.36 -10.68 -18.10
CA LYS A 134 6.35 -10.03 -19.42
C LYS A 134 7.48 -9.03 -19.61
N MET A 135 7.94 -8.41 -18.53
CA MET A 135 9.04 -7.44 -18.59
C MET A 135 10.34 -8.06 -19.09
N HIS A 136 10.66 -9.24 -18.59
CA HIS A 136 11.85 -9.95 -19.02
C HIS A 136 11.79 -10.34 -20.50
N GLU A 137 10.60 -10.73 -21.00
CA GLU A 137 10.38 -11.03 -22.42
C GLU A 137 10.59 -9.78 -23.31
N ILE A 138 10.00 -8.64 -22.92
CA ILE A 138 10.10 -7.40 -23.69
C ILE A 138 11.53 -6.86 -23.71
N LEU A 139 12.21 -6.83 -22.55
CA LEU A 139 13.60 -6.40 -22.46
C LEU A 139 14.54 -7.30 -23.27
N PHE A 140 14.27 -8.61 -23.29
CA PHE A 140 15.01 -9.54 -24.13
C PHE A 140 14.82 -9.22 -25.62
N ILE A 141 13.59 -8.98 -26.07
CA ILE A 141 13.29 -8.62 -27.47
C ILE A 141 13.96 -7.30 -27.85
N GLN A 142 13.86 -6.27 -27.00
CA GLN A 142 14.49 -4.97 -27.26
C GLN A 142 16.01 -5.07 -27.34
N ARG A 143 16.64 -5.82 -26.44
CA ARG A 143 18.09 -6.09 -26.47
C ARG A 143 18.49 -6.90 -27.69
N PHE A 144 17.68 -7.88 -28.07
CA PHE A 144 17.91 -8.68 -29.26
C PHE A 144 17.82 -7.81 -30.52
N GLN A 145 16.78 -7.00 -30.66
CA GLN A 145 16.63 -6.05 -31.78
C GLN A 145 17.79 -5.04 -31.84
N ALA A 146 18.21 -4.48 -30.70
CA ALA A 146 19.35 -3.57 -30.62
C ALA A 146 20.66 -4.21 -31.11
N MET A 147 20.87 -5.51 -30.89
CA MET A 147 22.03 -6.23 -31.45
C MET A 147 22.02 -6.33 -32.98
N PHE A 148 20.87 -6.24 -33.64
CA PHE A 148 20.77 -6.27 -35.12
C PHE A 148 20.65 -4.89 -35.75
N THR A 149 20.28 -3.85 -34.99
CA THR A 149 20.09 -2.49 -35.53
C THR A 149 21.32 -1.58 -35.41
N GLY A 150 22.39 -2.00 -34.74
CA GLY A 150 23.73 -1.40 -34.90
C GLY A 150 23.84 0.10 -34.67
N PHE A 151 23.19 0.63 -33.62
CA PHE A 151 23.46 1.95 -33.05
C PHE A 151 23.88 1.80 -31.59
#